data_AF-A0A5M3MJJ9-F1
#
_entry.id   AF-A0A5M3MJJ9-F1
#
_cell.length_a   1.000
_cell.length_b   1.000
_cell.length_c   1.000
_cell.angle_alpha   90.00
_cell.angle_beta   90.00
_cell.angle_gamma   90.00
#
_symmetry.space_group_name_H-M   'P 1'
#
loop_
_entity.id
_entity.type
_entity.pdbx_description
1 polymer ?
#
loop_
_entity_poly.entity_id
_entity_poly.type
_entity_poly.pdbx_seq_one_letter_code
_entity_poly.pdbx_strand_id
1 'polypeptide(L)'
;KKGLGEGHRTFLWIWTAKGGDGSDIEKGIEDTEGLRVEWLKVSERTKRWEEEVSLLKEEMRRVRAYLEHRACWWEQCASSEKVLTQQALAKGVRTHALRQARQQCQLREEFTRLWEH
;
A
#
# COMPACT_ATOMS: atom_id res chain seq x y z
N LYS A 1 -34.15 16.95 18.25
CA LYS A 1 -33.05 16.95 17.25
C LYS A 1 -33.40 15.94 16.17
N LYS A 2 -33.85 16.39 15.00
CA LYS A 2 -34.19 15.47 13.89
C LYS A 2 -32.90 15.01 13.22
N GLY A 3 -32.65 13.70 13.18
CA GLY A 3 -31.75 13.14 12.18
C GLY A 3 -32.40 13.32 10.81
N LEU A 4 -31.77 14.09 9.93
CA LEU A 4 -32.22 14.23 8.56
C LEU A 4 -31.58 13.08 7.78
N GLY A 5 -32.36 12.02 7.55
CA GLY A 5 -31.92 10.88 6.76
C GLY A 5 -31.66 11.26 5.31
N GLU A 6 -30.83 10.46 4.63
CA GLU A 6 -30.49 10.59 3.22
C GLU A 6 -31.74 10.44 2.33
N GLY A 7 -32.42 11.55 2.07
CA GLY A 7 -33.68 11.57 1.35
C GLY A 7 -33.51 11.37 -0.16
N HIS A 8 -33.70 10.13 -0.61
CA HIS A 8 -33.86 9.73 -2.03
C HIS A 8 -32.65 10.00 -2.94
N ARG A 9 -31.85 8.96 -3.16
CA ARG A 9 -30.62 9.01 -3.96
C ARG A 9 -30.77 8.14 -5.22
N THR A 10 -30.78 8.76 -6.40
CA THR A 10 -30.78 8.06 -7.70
C THR A 10 -29.51 8.41 -8.52
N PHE A 11 -29.00 7.45 -9.29
CA PHE A 11 -27.59 7.03 -9.12
C PHE A 11 -27.06 6.09 -10.25
N LEU A 12 -25.91 6.40 -10.93
CA LEU A 12 -25.12 5.82 -12.09
C LEU A 12 -25.44 5.98 -13.62
N TRP A 13 -26.29 5.20 -14.31
CA TRP A 13 -26.90 5.69 -15.59
C TRP A 13 -28.40 5.39 -15.81
N ILE A 14 -29.28 5.06 -14.86
CA ILE A 14 -29.27 4.95 -13.40
C ILE A 14 -29.10 6.29 -12.62
N TRP A 15 -28.04 7.11 -12.79
CA TRP A 15 -28.06 8.60 -12.61
C TRP A 15 -28.36 9.21 -13.96
N THR A 16 -29.37 8.62 -14.57
CA THR A 16 -29.86 8.99 -15.87
C THR A 16 -30.26 10.46 -15.84
N ALA A 17 -29.76 11.22 -16.79
CA ALA A 17 -30.49 12.38 -17.29
C ALA A 17 -31.31 11.93 -18.50
N LYS A 18 -32.64 12.07 -18.43
CA LYS A 18 -33.54 11.93 -19.59
C LYS A 18 -34.54 13.07 -19.54
N GLY A 19 -34.16 14.20 -20.13
CA GLY A 19 -34.95 15.43 -20.05
C GLY A 19 -36.28 15.34 -20.81
N GLY A 20 -37.29 16.01 -20.28
CA GLY A 20 -38.61 16.12 -20.89
C GLY A 20 -39.47 17.22 -20.26
N ASP A 21 -39.49 18.38 -20.91
CA ASP A 21 -40.34 19.55 -20.64
C ASP A 21 -39.88 20.50 -19.50
N GLY A 22 -40.30 21.76 -19.59
CA GLY A 22 -39.68 22.93 -18.94
C GLY A 22 -39.75 23.00 -17.41
N SER A 23 -40.31 22.01 -16.73
CA SER A 23 -40.20 21.85 -15.27
C SER A 23 -38.86 21.26 -14.82
N ASP A 24 -38.08 20.67 -15.72
CA ASP A 24 -36.88 19.89 -15.40
C ASP A 24 -35.62 20.73 -15.07
N ILE A 25 -35.67 22.07 -15.11
CA ILE A 25 -34.44 22.90 -14.97
C ILE A 25 -33.86 22.83 -13.55
N GLU A 26 -34.67 23.02 -12.51
CA GLU A 26 -34.22 22.98 -11.11
C GLU A 26 -33.73 21.56 -10.74
N LYS A 27 -34.46 20.55 -11.23
CA LYS A 27 -34.13 19.13 -11.08
C LYS A 27 -32.83 18.74 -11.80
N GLY A 28 -32.60 19.27 -13.00
CA GLY A 28 -31.35 19.10 -13.76
C GLY A 28 -30.15 19.81 -13.15
N ILE A 29 -30.35 20.89 -12.39
CA ILE A 29 -29.31 21.53 -11.58
C ILE A 29 -28.96 20.64 -10.37
N GLU A 30 -29.96 20.15 -9.64
CA GLU A 30 -29.75 19.26 -8.50
C GLU A 30 -29.12 17.92 -8.92
N ASP A 31 -29.56 17.33 -10.03
CA ASP A 31 -28.94 16.16 -10.66
C ASP A 31 -27.49 16.47 -11.09
N THR A 32 -27.18 17.64 -11.66
CA THR A 32 -25.80 17.99 -12.00
C THR A 32 -24.91 18.28 -10.79
N GLU A 33 -25.46 18.76 -9.66
CA GLU A 33 -24.72 18.82 -8.40
C GLU A 33 -24.46 17.43 -7.81
N GLY A 34 -25.46 16.54 -7.81
CA GLY A 34 -25.29 15.14 -7.42
C GLY A 34 -24.22 14.42 -8.26
N LEU A 35 -24.25 14.62 -9.58
CA LEU A 35 -23.23 14.13 -10.52
C LEU A 35 -21.84 14.69 -10.22
N ARG A 36 -21.71 16.00 -9.95
CA ARG A 36 -20.44 16.63 -9.57
C ARG A 36 -19.91 16.06 -8.25
N VAL A 37 -20.77 15.87 -7.25
CA VAL A 37 -20.40 15.31 -5.96
C VAL A 37 -19.91 13.87 -6.10
N GLU A 38 -20.55 13.05 -6.92
CA GLU A 38 -20.08 11.68 -7.16
C GLU A 38 -18.84 11.62 -8.04
N TRP A 39 -18.72 12.49 -9.06
CA TRP A 39 -17.49 12.64 -9.83
C TRP A 39 -16.31 13.04 -8.93
N LEU A 40 -16.51 13.99 -8.02
CA LEU A 40 -15.52 14.37 -7.01
C LEU A 40 -15.17 13.16 -6.11
N LYS A 41 -16.16 12.47 -5.53
CA LYS A 41 -15.94 11.26 -4.72
C LYS A 41 -15.21 10.13 -5.45
N VAL A 42 -15.40 9.98 -6.76
CA VAL A 42 -14.67 9.01 -7.58
C VAL A 42 -13.26 9.52 -7.85
N SER A 43 -13.09 10.78 -8.23
CA SER A 43 -11.76 11.38 -8.46
C SER A 43 -10.86 11.36 -7.22
N GLU A 44 -11.40 11.64 -6.03
CA GLU A 44 -10.65 11.58 -4.76
C GLU A 44 -10.30 10.13 -4.37
N ARG A 45 -11.13 9.15 -4.73
CA ARG A 45 -10.80 7.72 -4.60
C ARG A 45 -9.70 7.32 -5.58
N THR A 46 -9.74 7.82 -6.82
CA THR A 46 -8.69 7.56 -7.82
C THR A 46 -7.35 8.16 -7.40
N LYS A 47 -7.31 9.44 -6.98
CA LYS A 47 -6.09 10.08 -6.46
C LYS A 47 -5.51 9.32 -5.27
N ARG A 48 -6.35 8.95 -4.29
CA ARG A 48 -5.90 8.16 -3.13
C ARG A 48 -5.33 6.80 -3.53
N TRP A 49 -5.96 6.12 -4.49
CA TRP A 49 -5.43 4.86 -5.02
C TRP A 49 -4.07 5.04 -5.70
N GLU A 50 -3.89 6.12 -6.48
CA GLU A 50 -2.60 6.47 -7.08
C GLU A 50 -1.52 6.75 -6.02
N GLU A 51 -1.86 7.48 -4.96
CA GLU A 51 -1.01 7.71 -3.78
C GLU A 51 -0.65 6.38 -3.08
N GLU A 52 -1.63 5.53 -2.79
CA GLU A 52 -1.44 4.22 -2.14
C GLU A 52 -0.54 3.29 -2.97
N VAL A 53 -0.72 3.24 -4.29
CA VAL A 53 0.14 2.47 -5.21
C VAL A 53 1.58 3.02 -5.23
N SER A 54 1.75 4.35 -5.19
CA SER A 54 3.06 5.00 -5.13
C SER A 54 3.78 4.71 -3.80
N LEU A 55 3.07 4.85 -2.68
CA LEU A 55 3.57 4.53 -1.34
C LEU A 55 3.96 3.06 -1.21
N LEU A 56 3.15 2.14 -1.73
CA LEU A 56 3.44 0.71 -1.68
C LEU A 56 4.71 0.34 -2.46
N LYS A 57 4.95 0.96 -3.63
CA LYS A 57 6.20 0.81 -4.39
C LYS A 57 7.42 1.30 -3.61
N GLU A 58 7.32 2.46 -2.96
CA GLU A 58 8.41 3.01 -2.15
C GLU A 58 8.67 2.17 -0.89
N GLU A 59 7.64 1.67 -0.21
CA GLU A 59 7.80 0.75 0.92
C GLU A 59 8.45 -0.57 0.49
N MET A 60 8.14 -1.11 -0.69
CA MET A 60 8.82 -2.31 -1.20
C MET A 60 10.29 -2.03 -1.57
N ARG A 61 10.61 -0.84 -2.08
CA ARG A 61 12.00 -0.39 -2.24
C ARG A 61 12.73 -0.34 -0.89
N ARG A 62 12.09 0.21 0.16
CA ARG A 62 12.62 0.28 1.53
C ARG A 62 12.81 -1.08 2.17
N VAL A 63 11.84 -1.98 2.05
CA VAL A 63 11.92 -3.36 2.57
C VAL A 63 13.11 -4.09 1.97
N ARG A 64 13.33 -4.01 0.65
CA ARG A 64 14.48 -4.68 0.01
C ARG A 64 15.82 -4.12 0.47
N ALA A 65 15.94 -2.81 0.64
CA ALA A 65 17.13 -2.16 1.20
C ALA A 65 17.35 -2.53 2.69
N TYR A 66 16.28 -2.65 3.48
CA TYR A 66 16.35 -3.11 4.86
C TYR A 66 16.83 -4.56 4.96
N LEU A 67 16.30 -5.47 4.12
CA LEU A 67 16.70 -6.87 4.08
C LEU A 67 18.19 -7.03 3.75
N GLU A 68 18.70 -6.28 2.76
CA GLU A 68 20.13 -6.23 2.43
C GLU A 68 20.99 -5.73 3.61
N HIS A 69 20.61 -4.61 4.22
CA HIS A 69 21.30 -4.09 5.40
C HIS A 69 21.29 -5.10 6.57
N ARG A 70 20.17 -5.81 6.79
CA ARG A 70 20.06 -6.85 7.82
C ARG A 70 20.89 -8.09 7.49
N ALA A 71 21.03 -8.47 6.21
CA ALA A 71 21.91 -9.55 5.80
C ALA A 71 23.37 -9.22 6.16
N CYS A 72 23.87 -8.07 5.71
CA CYS A 72 25.21 -7.57 6.04
C CYS A 72 25.46 -7.48 7.56
N TRP A 73 24.46 -7.00 8.33
CA TRP A 73 24.56 -6.96 9.78
C TRP A 73 24.71 -8.37 10.41
N TRP A 74 23.96 -9.35 9.93
CA TRP A 74 24.09 -10.73 10.41
C TRP A 74 25.44 -11.37 10.04
N GLU A 75 26.01 -11.06 8.88
CA GLU A 75 27.36 -11.49 8.48
C GLU A 75 28.46 -10.86 9.35
N GLN A 76 28.31 -9.58 9.70
CA GLN A 76 29.17 -8.89 10.66
C GLN A 76 29.07 -9.53 12.06
N CYS A 77 27.85 -9.87 12.52
CA CYS A 77 27.66 -10.62 13.77
C CYS A 77 28.32 -12.01 13.73
N ALA A 78 28.21 -12.73 12.62
CA ALA A 78 28.85 -14.03 12.41
C ALA A 78 30.40 -13.97 12.44
N SER A 79 30.96 -12.79 12.15
CA SER A 79 32.39 -12.50 12.09
C SER A 79 32.92 -11.74 13.31
N SER A 80 32.06 -11.45 14.29
CA SER A 80 32.41 -10.63 15.45
C SER A 80 33.35 -11.36 16.40
N GLU A 81 34.41 -10.68 16.83
CA GLU A 81 35.42 -11.19 17.79
C GLU A 81 34.79 -11.69 19.10
N LYS A 82 33.69 -11.08 19.57
CA LYS A 82 32.91 -11.52 20.73
C LYS A 82 32.29 -12.91 20.54
N VAL A 83 31.90 -13.26 19.31
CA VAL A 83 31.36 -14.58 18.97
C VAL A 83 32.49 -15.59 18.82
N LEU A 84 33.63 -15.19 18.24
CA LEU A 84 34.78 -16.06 18.00
C LEU A 84 35.54 -16.44 19.29
N THR A 85 35.57 -15.55 20.29
CA THR A 85 36.23 -15.79 21.59
C THR A 85 35.48 -16.78 22.49
N GLN A 86 34.16 -16.91 22.37
CA GLN A 86 33.36 -17.87 23.15
C GLN A 86 33.33 -19.28 22.51
N GLN A 87 34.48 -19.97 22.46
CA GLN A 87 34.67 -21.25 21.74
C GLN A 87 33.53 -22.28 21.90
N ALA A 88 32.97 -22.43 23.11
CA ALA A 88 31.90 -23.39 23.39
C ALA A 88 30.58 -23.13 22.65
N LEU A 89 30.28 -21.86 22.30
CA LEU A 89 29.05 -21.44 21.63
C LEU A 89 29.30 -20.82 20.23
N ALA A 90 30.54 -20.42 19.95
CA ALA A 90 30.98 -19.73 18.72
C ALA A 90 30.42 -20.38 17.44
N LYS A 91 30.55 -21.70 17.32
CA LYS A 91 30.08 -22.44 16.14
C LYS A 91 28.57 -22.33 15.96
N GLY A 92 27.80 -22.51 17.03
CA GLY A 92 26.33 -22.43 16.99
C GLY A 92 25.83 -21.02 16.66
N VAL A 93 26.37 -20.00 17.34
CA VAL A 93 26.03 -18.59 17.11
C VAL A 93 26.39 -18.15 15.69
N ARG A 94 27.57 -18.52 15.20
CA ARG A 94 28.00 -18.24 13.82
C ARG A 94 27.10 -18.93 12.79
N THR A 95 26.78 -20.22 12.97
CA THR A 95 25.87 -20.94 12.07
C THR A 95 24.47 -20.32 12.06
N HIS A 96 23.96 -19.89 13.23
CA HIS A 96 22.68 -19.19 13.31
C HIS A 96 22.70 -17.84 12.58
N ALA A 97 23.73 -17.01 12.82
CA ALA A 97 23.87 -15.71 12.18
C ALA A 97 23.98 -15.82 10.64
N LEU A 98 24.78 -16.77 10.12
CA LEU A 98 24.87 -17.03 8.68
C LEU A 98 23.55 -17.54 8.09
N ARG A 99 22.79 -18.37 8.82
CA ARG A 99 21.45 -18.80 8.41
C ARG A 99 20.49 -17.62 8.33
N GLN A 100 20.54 -16.70 9.31
CA GLN A 100 19.71 -15.49 9.30
C GLN A 100 20.07 -14.58 8.12
N ALA A 101 21.36 -14.34 7.85
CA ALA A 101 21.80 -13.56 6.69
C ALA A 101 21.23 -14.14 5.38
N ARG A 102 21.38 -15.45 5.16
CA ARG A 102 20.81 -16.15 3.99
C ARG A 102 19.29 -15.97 3.88
N GLN A 103 18.55 -16.05 4.98
CA GLN A 103 17.09 -15.85 4.96
C GLN A 103 16.71 -14.42 4.54
N GLN A 104 17.45 -13.40 4.97
CA GLN A 104 17.22 -12.02 4.53
C GLN A 104 17.50 -11.85 3.03
N CYS A 105 18.59 -12.45 2.51
CA CYS A 105 18.89 -12.44 1.07
C CYS A 105 17.79 -13.11 0.24
N GLN A 106 17.31 -14.29 0.66
CA GLN A 106 16.23 -15.00 -0.03
C GLN A 106 14.92 -14.21 -0.05
N LEU A 107 14.54 -13.57 1.07
CA LEU A 107 13.38 -12.67 1.09
C LEU A 107 13.56 -11.47 0.15
N ARG A 108 14.78 -10.92 0.06
CA ARG A 108 15.08 -9.82 -0.86
C ARG A 108 14.93 -10.28 -2.32
N GLU A 109 15.48 -11.44 -2.67
CA GLU A 109 15.40 -12.03 -4.02
C GLU A 109 13.95 -12.29 -4.44
N GLU A 110 13.12 -12.89 -3.58
CA GLU A 110 11.69 -13.12 -3.88
C GLU A 110 10.91 -11.80 -4.00
N PHE A 111 11.15 -10.81 -3.12
CA PHE A 111 10.49 -9.50 -3.27
C PHE A 111 11.01 -8.70 -4.46
N THR A 112 12.28 -8.85 -4.86
CA THR A 112 12.79 -8.29 -6.11
C THR A 112 12.04 -8.90 -7.29
N ARG A 113 11.95 -10.23 -7.37
CA ARG A 113 11.21 -10.94 -8.41
C ARG A 113 9.72 -10.57 -8.47
N LEU A 114 9.07 -10.37 -7.34
CA LEU A 114 7.65 -10.00 -7.29
C LEU A 114 7.36 -8.55 -7.71
N TRP A 115 8.36 -7.65 -7.69
CA TRP A 115 8.18 -6.20 -7.88
C TRP A 115 8.95 -5.58 -9.05
N GLU A 116 9.80 -6.35 -9.76
CA GLU A 116 10.56 -5.91 -10.95
C GLU A 116 10.19 -6.70 -12.22
N HIS A 117 8.99 -7.29 -12.24
CA HIS A 117 8.35 -7.88 -13.42
C HIS A 117 7.20 -7.01 -13.94
#